data_AF-A0A511QU41-F1
#
_entry.id   AF-A0A511QU41-F1
#
_cell.length_a   1.000
_cell.length_b   1.000
_cell.length_c   1.000
_cell.angle_alpha   90.00
_cell.angle_beta   90.00
_cell.angle_gamma   90.00
#
_symmetry.space_group_name_H-M   'P 1'
#
loop_
_entity.id
_entity.type
_entity.pdbx_description
1 polymer ?
#
loop_
_entity_poly.entity_id
_entity_poly.type
_entity_poly.pdbx_seq_one_letter_code
_entity_poly.pdbx_strand_id
1 'polypeptide(L)'
;MSGKERSSERRILVYSALLTLGFAVSGIVLGNWVGSMVIIFDGAYSLISLALTLLSLLAVTLMARPSSNRFPHGLAALEPIVIAIKAAVILGLVCISIYSAINSVIDGGREIDTSIATLFGLVNVIGCAFGWVMLAKKNKDIGSGLIAAEVKQWQMDTLISVAVLLGFVTAWLMLQTSLSAYAAYADPVMMLLMAGYFIKVPAVMLKDAISELLQMSANKTHREEIKVES
;
A
#
# COMPACT_ATOMS: atom_id res chain seq x y z
N MET A 1 23.81 -8.59 -14.65
CA MET A 1 23.61 -9.38 -13.41
C MET A 1 24.07 -10.81 -13.57
N SER A 2 24.99 -11.21 -12.71
CA SER A 2 25.42 -12.61 -12.54
C SER A 2 24.24 -13.50 -12.13
N GLY A 3 24.27 -14.80 -12.47
CA GLY A 3 23.24 -15.75 -12.02
C GLY A 3 23.11 -15.83 -10.48
N LYS A 4 24.19 -15.51 -9.75
CA LYS A 4 24.20 -15.47 -8.28
C LYS A 4 23.44 -14.25 -7.73
N GLU A 5 23.57 -13.10 -8.37
CA GLU A 5 22.85 -11.86 -8.00
C GLU A 5 21.34 -12.00 -8.21
N ARG A 6 20.91 -12.61 -9.33
CA ARG A 6 19.48 -12.91 -9.59
C ARG A 6 18.85 -13.85 -8.55
N SER A 7 19.62 -14.85 -8.09
CA SER A 7 19.15 -15.77 -7.04
C SER A 7 19.00 -15.07 -5.69
N SER A 8 19.96 -14.21 -5.33
CA SER A 8 19.93 -13.42 -4.10
C SER A 8 18.81 -12.39 -4.10
N GLU A 9 18.60 -11.68 -5.21
CA GLU A 9 17.48 -10.74 -5.38
C GLU A 9 16.13 -11.44 -5.19
N ARG A 10 15.88 -12.54 -5.93
CA ARG A 10 14.62 -13.29 -5.82
C ARG A 10 14.36 -13.73 -4.38
N ARG A 11 15.40 -14.18 -3.67
CA ARG A 11 15.28 -14.60 -2.27
C ARG A 11 14.88 -13.43 -1.37
N ILE A 12 15.47 -12.25 -1.56
CA ILE A 12 15.13 -11.04 -0.80
C ILE A 12 13.70 -10.59 -1.05
N LEU A 13 13.26 -10.60 -2.31
CA LEU A 13 11.88 -10.26 -2.68
C LEU A 13 10.86 -11.23 -2.08
N VAL A 14 11.17 -12.54 -2.08
CA VAL A 14 10.31 -13.54 -1.42
C VAL A 14 10.25 -13.32 0.10
N TYR A 15 11.38 -13.00 0.74
CA TYR A 15 11.38 -12.67 2.16
C TYR A 15 10.57 -11.39 2.46
N SER A 16 10.71 -10.35 1.63
CA SER A 16 9.91 -9.12 1.72
C SER A 16 8.42 -9.46 1.64
N ALA A 17 8.01 -10.19 0.60
CA ALA A 17 6.63 -10.60 0.37
C ALA A 17 6.03 -11.40 1.55
N LEU A 18 6.80 -12.36 2.11
CA LEU A 18 6.36 -13.14 3.27
C LEU A 18 6.20 -12.28 4.52
N LEU A 19 7.10 -11.32 4.73
CA LEU A 19 7.03 -10.41 5.87
C LEU A 19 5.82 -9.48 5.74
N THR A 20 5.59 -8.89 4.56
CA THR A 20 4.40 -8.08 4.27
C THR A 20 3.12 -8.90 4.44
N LEU A 21 3.09 -10.15 3.97
CA LEU A 21 1.94 -11.04 4.17
C LEU A 21 1.65 -11.29 5.65
N GLY A 22 2.69 -11.52 6.45
CA GLY A 22 2.58 -11.66 7.90
C GLY A 22 1.95 -10.44 8.56
N PHE A 23 2.48 -9.24 8.30
CA PHE A 23 1.93 -8.00 8.83
C PHE A 23 0.49 -7.74 8.37
N ALA A 24 0.20 -8.01 7.09
CA ALA A 24 -1.13 -7.84 6.52
C ALA A 24 -2.18 -8.73 7.21
N VAL A 25 -1.86 -10.02 7.39
CA VAL A 25 -2.75 -10.97 8.07
C VAL A 25 -2.90 -10.61 9.55
N SER A 26 -1.79 -10.29 10.22
CA SER A 26 -1.83 -9.85 11.63
C SER A 26 -2.66 -8.59 11.82
N GLY A 27 -2.53 -7.60 10.92
CA GLY A 27 -3.35 -6.38 10.94
C GLY A 27 -4.84 -6.69 10.78
N ILE A 28 -5.22 -7.52 9.81
CA ILE A 28 -6.64 -7.89 9.64
C ILE A 28 -7.19 -8.62 10.87
N VAL A 29 -6.46 -9.60 11.41
CA VAL A 29 -6.91 -10.39 12.57
C VAL A 29 -7.00 -9.53 13.83
N LEU A 30 -5.95 -8.77 14.14
CA LEU A 30 -5.90 -7.92 15.33
C LEU A 30 -6.83 -6.73 15.22
N GLY A 31 -6.96 -6.12 14.05
CA GLY A 31 -7.91 -5.04 13.81
C GLY A 31 -9.36 -5.51 13.98
N ASN A 32 -9.68 -6.75 13.61
CA ASN A 32 -11.00 -7.33 13.88
C ASN A 32 -11.22 -7.55 15.39
N TRP A 33 -10.20 -8.07 16.09
CA TRP A 33 -10.27 -8.36 17.52
C TRP A 33 -10.39 -7.09 18.38
N VAL A 34 -9.55 -6.08 18.12
CA VAL A 34 -9.48 -4.80 18.84
C VAL A 34 -10.57 -3.83 18.40
N GLY A 35 -11.14 -4.10 17.22
CA GLY A 35 -12.20 -3.32 16.64
C GLY A 35 -11.73 -2.02 15.98
N SER A 36 -10.56 -2.01 15.36
CA SER A 36 -10.06 -0.81 14.66
C SER A 36 -10.27 -0.92 13.15
N MET A 37 -10.96 0.07 12.57
CA MET A 37 -11.11 0.18 11.12
C MET A 37 -9.78 0.54 10.46
N VAL A 38 -8.98 1.38 11.09
CA VAL A 38 -7.70 1.83 10.54
C VAL A 38 -6.70 0.67 10.46
N ILE A 39 -6.64 -0.18 11.50
CA ILE A 39 -5.77 -1.36 11.49
C ILE A 39 -6.23 -2.39 10.45
N ILE A 40 -7.54 -2.62 10.33
CA ILE A 40 -8.08 -3.51 9.28
C ILE A 40 -7.75 -2.97 7.89
N PHE A 41 -7.91 -1.66 7.67
CA PHE A 41 -7.61 -1.01 6.40
C PHE A 41 -6.13 -1.16 6.05
N ASP A 42 -5.21 -0.88 6.98
CA ASP A 42 -3.77 -1.04 6.77
C ASP A 42 -3.42 -2.47 6.34
N GLY A 43 -3.90 -3.47 7.09
CA GLY A 43 -3.68 -4.88 6.76
C GLY A 43 -4.28 -5.31 5.42
N ALA A 44 -5.51 -4.89 5.12
CA ALA A 44 -6.17 -5.17 3.85
C ALA A 44 -5.46 -4.49 2.67
N TYR A 45 -5.02 -3.25 2.84
CA TYR A 45 -4.27 -2.49 1.84
C TYR A 45 -2.94 -3.17 1.51
N SER A 46 -2.17 -3.58 2.52
CA SER A 46 -0.91 -4.31 2.32
C SER A 46 -1.14 -5.66 1.62
N LEU A 47 -2.18 -6.41 1.98
CA LEU A 47 -2.50 -7.70 1.35
C LEU A 47 -2.86 -7.54 -0.13
N ILE A 48 -3.73 -6.59 -0.43
CA ILE A 48 -4.17 -6.25 -1.79
C ILE A 48 -2.98 -5.76 -2.60
N SER A 49 -2.17 -4.86 -2.05
CA SER A 49 -0.99 -4.31 -2.72
C SER A 49 0.04 -5.38 -3.03
N LEU A 50 0.26 -6.34 -2.12
CA LEU A 50 1.13 -7.50 -2.35
C LEU A 50 0.61 -8.35 -3.51
N ALA A 51 -0.67 -8.73 -3.50
CA ALA A 51 -1.27 -9.54 -4.55
C ALA A 51 -1.20 -8.85 -5.93
N LEU A 52 -1.48 -7.55 -5.96
CA LEU A 52 -1.41 -6.74 -7.19
C LEU A 52 0.03 -6.57 -7.69
N THR A 53 1.00 -6.49 -6.79
CA THR A 53 2.42 -6.46 -7.17
C THR A 53 2.88 -7.79 -7.79
N LEU A 54 2.42 -8.92 -7.26
CA LEU A 54 2.66 -10.23 -7.89
C LEU A 54 2.01 -10.32 -9.28
N LEU A 55 0.80 -9.76 -9.43
CA LEU A 55 0.12 -9.65 -10.73
C LEU A 55 0.93 -8.78 -11.71
N SER A 56 1.45 -7.63 -11.26
CA SER A 56 2.32 -6.77 -12.07
C SER A 56 3.59 -7.48 -12.52
N LEU A 57 4.25 -8.24 -11.63
CA LEU A 57 5.42 -9.04 -11.99
C LEU A 57 5.11 -10.11 -13.04
N LEU A 58 3.96 -10.76 -12.93
CA LEU A 58 3.50 -11.72 -13.92
C LEU A 58 3.26 -11.03 -15.28
N ALA A 59 2.62 -9.86 -15.27
CA ALA A 59 2.38 -9.08 -16.48
C ALA A 59 3.68 -8.66 -17.17
N VAL A 60 4.65 -8.14 -16.41
CA VAL A 60 5.99 -7.80 -16.94
C VAL A 60 6.67 -9.02 -17.56
N THR A 61 6.58 -10.19 -16.90
CA THR A 61 7.15 -11.43 -17.43
C THR A 61 6.46 -11.87 -18.74
N LEU A 62 5.16 -11.64 -18.87
CA LEU A 62 4.42 -11.91 -20.10
C LEU A 62 4.81 -10.91 -21.20
N MET A 63 4.96 -9.63 -20.87
CA MET A 63 5.38 -8.57 -21.80
C MET A 63 6.79 -8.79 -22.35
N ALA A 64 7.69 -9.38 -21.56
CA ALA A 64 9.04 -9.71 -21.99
C ALA A 64 9.13 -10.88 -23.01
N ARG A 65 8.02 -11.56 -23.32
CA ARG A 65 8.01 -12.63 -24.32
C ARG A 65 8.13 -12.04 -25.74
N PRO A 66 8.90 -12.66 -26.64
CA PRO A 66 9.04 -12.18 -28.01
C PRO A 66 7.68 -12.12 -28.72
N SER A 67 7.50 -11.09 -29.55
CA SER A 67 6.29 -10.88 -30.35
C SER A 67 5.93 -12.13 -31.13
N SER A 68 4.66 -12.55 -31.06
CA SER A 68 4.14 -13.71 -31.78
C SER A 68 3.22 -13.26 -32.92
N ASN A 69 2.95 -14.13 -33.89
CA ASN A 69 2.01 -13.85 -34.99
C ASN A 69 0.59 -13.49 -34.51
N ARG A 70 0.23 -13.84 -33.27
CA ARG A 70 -1.06 -13.50 -32.64
C ARG A 70 -1.04 -12.15 -31.92
N PHE A 71 0.14 -11.64 -31.56
CA PHE A 71 0.34 -10.33 -30.92
C PHE A 71 1.48 -9.56 -31.63
N PRO A 72 1.22 -9.00 -32.83
CA PRO A 72 2.23 -8.34 -33.65
C PRO A 72 2.82 -7.07 -33.00
N HIS A 73 2.03 -6.38 -32.17
CA HIS A 73 2.43 -5.18 -31.42
C HIS A 73 2.93 -5.49 -29.99
N GLY A 74 3.17 -6.76 -29.67
CA GLY A 74 3.54 -7.19 -28.32
C GLY A 74 2.38 -7.08 -27.32
N LEU A 75 2.71 -7.05 -26.03
CA LEU A 75 1.76 -7.03 -24.91
C LEU A 75 1.81 -5.72 -24.12
N ALA A 76 2.26 -4.62 -24.72
CA ALA A 76 2.43 -3.32 -24.06
C ALA A 76 1.14 -2.81 -23.39
N ALA A 77 -0.04 -3.09 -23.95
CA ALA A 77 -1.32 -2.73 -23.35
C ALA A 77 -1.61 -3.43 -22.00
N LEU A 78 -0.88 -4.50 -21.63
CA LEU A 78 -1.05 -5.15 -20.33
C LEU A 78 -0.62 -4.24 -19.17
N GLU A 79 0.36 -3.37 -19.37
CA GLU A 79 0.85 -2.47 -18.33
C GLU A 79 -0.25 -1.53 -17.81
N PRO A 80 -0.87 -0.68 -18.66
CA PRO A 80 -1.95 0.19 -18.20
C PRO A 80 -3.20 -0.59 -17.75
N ILE A 81 -3.48 -1.79 -18.29
CA ILE A 81 -4.56 -2.65 -17.76
C ILE A 81 -4.31 -3.03 -16.30
N VAL A 82 -3.10 -3.49 -15.98
CA VAL A 82 -2.76 -3.91 -14.61
C VAL A 82 -2.76 -2.71 -13.67
N ILE A 83 -2.26 -1.55 -14.10
CA ILE A 83 -2.31 -0.32 -13.31
C ILE A 83 -3.77 0.08 -13.04
N ALA A 84 -4.65 0.03 -14.06
CA ALA A 84 -6.07 0.33 -13.91
C ALA A 84 -6.75 -0.63 -12.92
N ILE A 85 -6.50 -1.93 -13.01
CA ILE A 85 -7.03 -2.93 -12.06
C ILE A 85 -6.53 -2.62 -10.65
N LYS A 86 -5.22 -2.39 -10.48
CA LYS A 86 -4.63 -2.08 -9.18
C LYS A 86 -5.26 -0.85 -8.55
N ALA A 87 -5.38 0.22 -9.33
CA ALA A 87 -5.98 1.47 -8.89
C ALA A 87 -7.47 1.30 -8.54
N ALA A 88 -8.24 0.58 -9.36
CA ALA A 88 -9.67 0.33 -9.12
C ALA A 88 -9.93 -0.48 -7.83
N VAL A 89 -9.14 -1.53 -7.58
CA VAL A 89 -9.27 -2.35 -6.36
C VAL A 89 -8.95 -1.54 -5.11
N ILE A 90 -7.86 -0.76 -5.14
CA ILE A 90 -7.49 0.12 -4.02
C ILE A 90 -8.56 1.20 -3.80
N LEU A 91 -9.08 1.81 -4.87
CA LEU A 91 -10.16 2.79 -4.77
C LEU A 91 -11.42 2.19 -4.14
N GLY A 92 -11.77 0.96 -4.53
CA GLY A 92 -12.89 0.21 -3.94
C GLY A 92 -12.72 -0.02 -2.44
N LEU A 93 -11.52 -0.44 -2.01
CA LEU A 93 -11.18 -0.60 -0.58
C LEU A 93 -11.38 0.73 0.17
N VAL A 94 -10.84 1.83 -0.36
CA VAL A 94 -10.96 3.16 0.25
C VAL A 94 -12.42 3.59 0.36
N CYS A 95 -13.23 3.40 -0.67
CA CYS A 95 -14.66 3.73 -0.65
C CYS A 95 -15.43 2.94 0.40
N ILE A 96 -15.16 1.62 0.52
CA ILE A 96 -15.78 0.77 1.54
C ILE A 96 -15.39 1.25 2.94
N SER A 97 -14.11 1.57 3.16
CA SER A 97 -13.64 2.05 4.45
C SER A 97 -14.20 3.43 4.83
N ILE A 98 -14.36 4.34 3.87
CA ILE A 98 -15.06 5.61 4.10
C ILE A 98 -16.50 5.35 4.52
N TYR A 99 -17.22 4.49 3.79
CA TYR A 99 -18.60 4.15 4.10
C TYR A 99 -18.73 3.57 5.52
N SER A 100 -17.86 2.60 5.88
CA SER A 100 -17.82 2.03 7.24
C SER A 100 -17.50 3.08 8.30
N ALA A 101 -16.56 3.98 8.04
CA ALA A 101 -16.18 5.03 8.99
C ALA A 101 -17.30 6.06 9.18
N ILE A 102 -17.99 6.48 8.11
CA ILE A 102 -19.16 7.37 8.20
C ILE A 102 -20.24 6.74 9.07
N ASN A 103 -20.60 5.47 8.81
CA ASN A 103 -21.61 4.77 9.61
C ASN A 103 -21.18 4.68 11.07
N SER A 104 -19.92 4.34 11.34
CA SER A 104 -19.41 4.27 12.71
C SER A 104 -19.45 5.61 13.43
N VAL A 105 -19.24 6.75 12.75
CA VAL A 105 -19.42 8.08 13.36
C VAL A 105 -20.90 8.34 13.67
N ILE A 106 -21.81 8.00 12.77
CA ILE A 106 -23.25 8.21 12.95
C ILE A 106 -23.79 7.34 14.10
N ASP A 107 -23.29 6.11 14.25
CA ASP A 107 -23.70 5.15 15.27
C ASP A 107 -23.13 5.43 16.67
N GLY A 108 -22.45 6.58 16.87
CA GLY A 108 -21.93 6.98 18.18
C GLY A 108 -20.44 6.71 18.40
N GLY A 109 -19.69 6.41 17.33
CA GLY A 109 -18.28 6.01 17.40
C GLY A 109 -18.11 4.51 17.60
N ARG A 110 -16.88 4.10 17.86
CA ARG A 110 -16.51 2.71 18.14
C ARG A 110 -15.52 2.67 19.29
N GLU A 111 -15.87 1.96 20.35
CA GLU A 111 -14.92 1.68 21.41
C GLU A 111 -13.86 0.72 20.90
N ILE A 112 -12.62 1.08 21.17
CA ILE A 112 -11.44 0.35 20.72
C ILE A 112 -10.56 0.16 21.94
N ASP A 113 -10.01 -1.04 22.09
CA ASP A 113 -8.95 -1.26 23.05
C ASP A 113 -7.68 -0.51 22.60
N THR A 114 -7.61 0.76 22.99
CA THR A 114 -6.50 1.66 22.63
C THR A 114 -5.16 1.16 23.17
N SER A 115 -5.15 0.36 24.24
CA SER A 115 -3.92 -0.20 24.80
C SER A 115 -3.34 -1.26 23.85
N ILE A 116 -4.18 -2.19 23.40
CA ILE A 116 -3.77 -3.23 22.44
C ILE A 116 -3.49 -2.59 21.07
N ALA A 117 -4.32 -1.64 20.61
CA ALA A 117 -4.12 -0.94 19.34
C ALA A 117 -2.79 -0.18 19.30
N THR A 118 -2.43 0.53 20.38
CA THR A 118 -1.17 1.27 20.47
C THR A 118 0.03 0.33 20.51
N LEU A 119 -0.05 -0.77 21.28
CA LEU A 119 1.01 -1.78 21.32
C LEU A 119 1.21 -2.41 19.94
N PHE A 120 0.13 -2.77 19.25
CA PHE A 120 0.20 -3.29 17.89
C PHE A 120 0.79 -2.25 16.92
N GLY A 121 0.32 -1.00 16.96
CA GLY A 121 0.86 0.08 16.14
C GLY A 121 2.36 0.26 16.34
N LEU A 122 2.85 0.14 17.57
CA LEU A 122 4.28 0.22 17.88
C LEU A 122 5.05 -0.95 17.25
N VAL A 123 4.55 -2.18 17.39
CA VAL A 123 5.14 -3.37 16.77
C VAL A 123 5.14 -3.25 15.24
N ASN A 124 4.05 -2.75 14.66
CA ASN A 124 3.93 -2.55 13.21
C ASN A 124 4.94 -1.53 12.70
N VAL A 125 5.06 -0.37 13.37
CA VAL A 125 6.06 0.66 13.03
C VAL A 125 7.48 0.10 13.12
N ILE A 126 7.82 -0.63 14.18
CA ILE A 126 9.15 -1.23 14.34
C ILE A 126 9.40 -2.27 13.24
N GLY A 127 8.39 -3.09 12.94
CA GLY A 127 8.43 -4.09 11.88
C GLY A 127 8.67 -3.49 10.49
N CYS A 128 7.88 -2.48 10.14
CA CYS A 128 8.00 -1.72 8.90
C CYS A 128 9.35 -1.01 8.80
N ALA A 129 9.80 -0.34 9.86
CA ALA A 129 11.10 0.33 9.89
C ALA A 129 12.26 -0.68 9.75
N PHE A 130 12.17 -1.84 10.41
CA PHE A 130 13.17 -2.89 10.28
C PHE A 130 13.23 -3.45 8.86
N GLY A 131 12.08 -3.76 8.26
CA GLY A 131 11.98 -4.21 6.87
C GLY A 131 12.56 -3.18 5.90
N TRP A 132 12.21 -1.90 6.09
CA TRP A 132 12.75 -0.79 5.30
C TRP A 132 14.28 -0.72 5.40
N VAL A 133 14.84 -0.69 6.61
CA VAL A 133 16.30 -0.59 6.81
C VAL A 133 17.02 -1.82 6.27
N MET A 134 16.46 -3.02 6.46
CA MET A 134 17.03 -4.27 5.95
C MET A 134 17.07 -4.29 4.42
N LEU A 135 15.99 -3.90 3.76
CA LEU A 135 15.94 -3.81 2.30
C LEU A 135 16.84 -2.68 1.79
N ALA A 136 16.85 -1.52 2.45
CA ALA A 136 17.69 -0.39 2.06
C ALA A 136 19.18 -0.73 2.09
N LYS A 137 19.62 -1.49 3.10
CA LYS A 137 20.99 -2.01 3.17
C LYS A 137 21.28 -2.96 2.01
N LYS A 138 20.41 -3.95 1.78
CA LYS A 138 20.59 -4.94 0.69
C LYS A 138 20.51 -4.33 -0.71
N ASN A 139 19.76 -3.25 -0.87
CA ASN A 139 19.67 -2.52 -2.13
C ASN A 139 21.01 -1.85 -2.50
N LYS A 140 21.80 -1.39 -1.52
CA LYS A 140 23.14 -0.84 -1.78
C LYS A 140 24.09 -1.87 -2.36
N ASP A 141 23.92 -3.14 -1.98
CA ASP A 141 24.80 -4.22 -2.42
C ASP A 141 24.41 -4.79 -3.79
N ILE A 142 23.12 -4.79 -4.13
CA ILE A 142 22.58 -5.41 -5.36
C ILE A 142 22.29 -4.39 -6.47
N GLY A 143 21.81 -3.20 -6.10
CA GLY A 143 21.51 -2.12 -7.05
C GLY A 143 20.39 -2.43 -8.06
N SER A 144 19.41 -3.27 -7.70
CA SER A 144 18.27 -3.59 -8.58
C SER A 144 17.14 -2.57 -8.44
N GLY A 145 16.57 -2.15 -9.57
CA GLY A 145 15.37 -1.30 -9.61
C GLY A 145 14.18 -1.92 -8.87
N LEU A 146 14.06 -3.25 -8.85
CA LEU A 146 12.96 -3.94 -8.17
C LEU A 146 13.10 -3.90 -6.64
N ILE A 147 14.32 -4.05 -6.13
CA ILE A 147 14.61 -3.88 -4.69
C ILE A 147 14.46 -2.41 -4.31
N ALA A 148 14.88 -1.46 -5.17
CA ALA A 148 14.69 -0.04 -4.92
C ALA A 148 13.20 0.35 -4.83
N ALA A 149 12.35 -0.23 -5.67
CA ALA A 149 10.90 -0.06 -5.60
C ALA A 149 10.32 -0.59 -4.28
N GLU A 150 10.74 -1.79 -3.85
CA GLU A 150 10.34 -2.34 -2.55
C GLU A 150 10.82 -1.48 -1.37
N VAL A 151 12.05 -0.95 -1.41
CA VAL A 151 12.55 0.00 -0.38
C VAL A 151 11.63 1.21 -0.25
N LYS A 152 11.15 1.75 -1.39
CA LYS A 152 10.22 2.88 -1.40
C LYS A 152 8.85 2.49 -0.85
N GLN A 153 8.36 1.28 -1.15
CA GLN A 153 7.11 0.77 -0.59
C GLN A 153 7.20 0.65 0.94
N TRP A 154 8.24 -0.01 1.46
CA TRP A 154 8.45 -0.14 2.90
C TRP A 154 8.65 1.22 3.61
N GLN A 155 9.24 2.20 2.93
CA GLN A 155 9.31 3.58 3.43
C GLN A 155 7.89 4.17 3.61
N MET A 156 7.02 4.02 2.61
CA MET A 156 5.64 4.51 2.68
C MET A 156 4.83 3.77 3.74
N ASP A 157 4.94 2.45 3.82
CA ASP A 157 4.27 1.62 4.83
C ASP A 157 4.69 2.02 6.25
N THR A 158 5.98 2.33 6.45
CA THR A 158 6.49 2.84 7.73
C THR A 158 5.88 4.20 8.07
N LEU A 159 5.82 5.14 7.11
CA LEU A 159 5.23 6.47 7.33
C LEU A 159 3.74 6.39 7.68
N ILE A 160 3.00 5.53 6.98
CA ILE A 160 1.57 5.26 7.25
C ILE A 160 1.42 4.68 8.66
N SER A 161 2.20 3.65 8.99
CA SER A 161 2.17 3.01 10.31
C SER A 161 2.47 4.00 11.44
N VAL A 162 3.41 4.93 11.23
CA VAL A 162 3.72 5.99 12.21
C VAL A 162 2.53 6.94 12.39
N ALA A 163 1.87 7.35 11.29
CA ALA A 163 0.68 8.20 11.37
C ALA A 163 -0.46 7.51 12.13
N VAL A 164 -0.68 6.21 11.87
CA VAL A 164 -1.67 5.37 12.57
C VAL A 164 -1.34 5.26 14.07
N LEU A 165 -0.07 4.97 14.41
CA LEU A 165 0.38 4.90 15.80
C LEU A 165 0.14 6.23 16.53
N LEU A 166 0.50 7.35 15.91
CA LEU A 166 0.26 8.68 16.49
C LEU A 166 -1.23 8.91 16.76
N GLY A 167 -2.12 8.48 15.87
CA GLY A 167 -3.56 8.57 16.08
C GLY A 167 -4.07 7.69 17.25
N PHE A 168 -3.50 6.51 17.47
CA PHE A 168 -3.85 5.71 18.65
C PHE A 168 -3.26 6.28 19.94
N VAL A 169 -2.06 6.84 19.90
CA VAL A 169 -1.46 7.52 21.06
C VAL A 169 -2.32 8.73 21.45
N THR A 170 -2.79 9.52 20.48
CA THR A 170 -3.69 10.64 20.79
C THR A 170 -5.04 10.17 21.33
N ALA A 171 -5.62 9.10 20.77
CA ALA A 171 -6.84 8.48 21.31
C ALA A 171 -6.67 7.98 22.75
N TRP A 172 -5.53 7.34 23.04
CA TRP A 172 -5.18 6.86 24.37
C TRP A 172 -5.01 8.01 25.38
N LEU A 173 -4.36 9.11 24.98
CA LEU A 173 -4.26 10.31 25.82
C LEU A 173 -5.62 10.95 26.07
N MET A 174 -6.53 10.98 25.08
CA MET A 174 -7.88 11.51 25.27
C MET A 174 -8.68 10.74 26.31
N LEU A 175 -8.52 9.41 26.38
CA LEU A 175 -9.14 8.57 27.42
C LEU A 175 -8.71 8.92 28.84
N GLN A 176 -7.50 9.48 29.02
CA GLN A 176 -6.98 9.91 30.33
C GLN A 176 -7.48 11.31 30.75
N THR A 177 -8.23 11.99 29.90
CA THR A 177 -8.75 13.35 30.13
C THR A 177 -10.27 13.35 30.22
N SER A 178 -10.88 14.51 30.48
CA SER A 178 -12.34 14.71 30.44
C SER A 178 -12.96 14.51 29.05
N LEU A 179 -12.15 14.26 28.01
CA LEU A 179 -12.57 14.02 26.63
C LEU A 179 -12.77 12.53 26.31
N SER A 180 -12.83 11.65 27.31
CA SER A 180 -12.99 10.20 27.12
C SER A 180 -14.20 9.82 26.25
N ALA A 181 -15.30 10.58 26.33
CA ALA A 181 -16.48 10.41 25.48
C ALA A 181 -16.20 10.59 23.97
N TYR A 182 -15.17 11.36 23.60
CA TYR A 182 -14.78 11.57 22.20
C TYR A 182 -13.79 10.52 21.69
N ALA A 183 -13.19 9.71 22.57
CA ALA A 183 -12.20 8.71 22.18
C ALA A 183 -12.78 7.63 21.24
N ALA A 184 -14.09 7.33 21.39
CA ALA A 184 -14.80 6.41 20.50
C ALA A 184 -14.82 6.89 19.02
N TYR A 185 -14.66 8.19 18.77
CA TYR A 185 -14.64 8.74 17.41
C TYR A 185 -13.23 8.76 16.80
N ALA A 186 -12.18 8.50 17.57
CA ALA A 186 -10.81 8.70 17.13
C ALA A 186 -10.45 7.84 15.90
N ASP A 187 -10.78 6.55 15.92
CA ASP A 187 -10.50 5.63 14.81
C ASP A 187 -11.38 5.86 13.57
N PRO A 188 -12.72 6.04 13.67
CA PRO A 188 -13.53 6.43 12.52
C PRO A 188 -13.05 7.73 11.87
N VAL A 189 -12.75 8.75 12.67
CA VAL A 189 -12.28 10.06 12.16
C VAL A 189 -10.90 9.92 11.52
N MET A 190 -9.99 9.18 12.14
CA MET A 190 -8.68 8.89 11.56
C MET A 190 -8.81 8.14 10.22
N MET A 191 -9.71 7.15 10.13
CA MET A 191 -10.00 6.43 8.90
C MET A 191 -10.51 7.39 7.80
N LEU A 192 -11.41 8.33 8.13
CA LEU A 192 -11.90 9.33 7.17
C LEU A 192 -10.79 10.26 6.69
N LEU A 193 -9.92 10.73 7.59
CA LEU A 193 -8.80 11.61 7.25
C LEU A 193 -7.79 10.88 6.34
N MET A 194 -7.42 9.66 6.72
CA MET A 194 -6.50 8.83 5.92
C MET A 194 -7.11 8.51 4.56
N ALA A 195 -8.34 8.00 4.52
CA ALA A 195 -9.00 7.67 3.27
C ALA A 195 -9.16 8.88 2.35
N GLY A 196 -9.52 10.05 2.90
CA GLY A 196 -9.64 11.31 2.15
C GLY A 196 -8.32 11.78 1.55
N TYR A 197 -7.19 11.56 2.23
CA TYR A 197 -5.86 11.80 1.66
C TYR A 197 -5.51 10.75 0.59
N PHE A 198 -5.73 9.48 0.91
CA PHE A 198 -5.32 8.34 0.08
C PHE A 198 -6.09 8.25 -1.24
N ILE A 199 -7.38 8.60 -1.27
CA ILE A 199 -8.25 8.42 -2.45
C ILE A 199 -7.71 9.09 -3.72
N LYS A 200 -6.96 10.19 -3.58
CA LYS A 200 -6.40 10.94 -4.71
C LYS A 200 -5.40 10.11 -5.50
N VAL A 201 -4.56 9.33 -4.82
CA VAL A 201 -3.48 8.56 -5.45
C VAL A 201 -4.03 7.51 -6.43
N PRO A 202 -4.87 6.53 -6.02
CA PRO A 202 -5.44 5.56 -6.94
C PRO A 202 -6.39 6.19 -7.95
N ALA A 203 -7.11 7.28 -7.61
CA ALA A 203 -7.98 7.95 -8.59
C ALA A 203 -7.19 8.53 -9.77
N VAL A 204 -6.05 9.16 -9.50
CA VAL A 204 -5.15 9.68 -10.55
C VAL A 204 -4.53 8.51 -11.33
N MET A 205 -4.02 7.49 -10.64
CA MET A 205 -3.47 6.30 -11.31
C MET A 205 -4.48 5.63 -12.25
N LEU A 206 -5.75 5.51 -11.83
CA LEU A 206 -6.82 4.94 -12.64
C LEU A 206 -7.11 5.81 -13.87
N LYS A 207 -7.19 7.12 -13.67
CA LYS A 207 -7.42 8.08 -14.77
C LYS A 207 -6.31 8.00 -15.80
N ASP A 208 -5.06 8.00 -15.36
CA ASP A 208 -3.89 7.98 -16.24
C ASP A 208 -3.84 6.66 -17.02
N ALA A 209 -4.06 5.53 -16.35
CA ALA A 209 -4.12 4.21 -16.98
C ALA A 209 -5.25 4.10 -18.02
N ILE A 210 -6.46 4.60 -17.72
CA ILE A 210 -7.55 4.65 -18.70
C ILE A 210 -7.21 5.56 -19.87
N SER A 211 -6.57 6.71 -19.62
CA SER A 211 -6.15 7.64 -20.68
C SER A 211 -5.15 6.97 -21.64
N GLU A 212 -4.20 6.22 -21.09
CA GLU A 212 -3.24 5.45 -21.88
C GLU A 212 -3.92 4.33 -22.70
N LEU A 213 -4.88 3.61 -22.12
CA LEU A 213 -5.68 2.60 -22.84
C LEU A 213 -6.49 3.18 -23.99
N LEU A 214 -6.99 4.40 -23.83
CA LEU A 214 -7.72 5.13 -24.87
C LEU A 214 -6.80 5.82 -25.89
N GLN A 215 -5.48 5.61 -25.80
CA GLN A 215 -4.46 6.28 -26.62
C GLN A 215 -4.57 7.81 -26.60
N MET A 216 -5.09 8.37 -25.49
CA MET A 216 -5.12 9.81 -25.31
C MET A 216 -3.70 10.33 -25.09
N SER A 217 -3.36 11.48 -25.67
CA SER A 217 -2.07 12.14 -25.43
C SER A 217 -1.84 12.28 -23.93
N ALA A 218 -0.77 11.66 -23.43
CA ALA A 218 -0.39 11.72 -22.02
C ALA A 218 -0.38 13.16 -21.50
N ASN A 219 -0.97 13.37 -20.32
CA ASN A 219 -0.86 14.64 -19.62
C ASN A 219 0.63 14.89 -19.31
N LYS A 220 1.08 16.14 -19.40
CA LYS A 220 2.46 16.60 -19.69
C LYS A 220 3.62 16.06 -18.83
N THR A 221 3.39 15.26 -17.79
CA THR A 221 4.41 14.80 -16.84
C THR A 221 5.38 13.75 -17.43
N HIS A 222 4.96 12.94 -18.41
CA HIS A 222 5.82 11.89 -19.00
C HIS A 222 6.68 12.36 -20.19
N ARG A 223 6.58 13.62 -20.62
CA ARG A 223 7.33 14.13 -21.78
C ARG A 223 8.77 14.53 -21.47
N GLU A 224 9.17 14.61 -20.20
CA GLU A 224 10.52 15.05 -19.84
C GLU A 224 11.55 13.90 -19.86
N GLU A 225 11.17 12.65 -19.58
CA GLU A 225 12.14 11.53 -19.61
C GLU A 225 12.53 11.10 -21.03
N ILE A 226 11.62 11.17 -22.00
CA ILE A 226 11.89 10.75 -23.39
C ILE A 226 12.80 11.75 -24.14
N LYS A 227 12.89 13.00 -23.68
CA LYS A 227 13.66 14.05 -24.37
C LYS A 227 15.14 14.11 -23.98
N VAL A 228 15.57 13.30 -23.01
CA VAL A 228 16.97 13.25 -22.53
C VAL A 228 17.78 12.17 -23.26
N GLU A 229 17.13 11.23 -23.96
CA GLU A 229 17.80 10.17 -24.74
C GLU A 229 17.71 10.33 -26.27
N SER A 230 17.30 11.50 -26.79
CA SER A 230 17.30 11.80 -28.23
C SER A 230 18.40 12.76 -28.64
#